data_AF-A0A379VK53-F1
#
_entry.id   AF-A0A379VK53-F1
#
_cell.length_a   1.000
_cell.length_b   1.000
_cell.length_c   1.000
_cell.angle_alpha   90.00
_cell.angle_beta   90.00
_cell.angle_gamma   90.00
#
_symmetry.space_group_name_H-M   'P 1'
#
loop_
_entity.id
_entity.type
_entity.pdbx_description
1 polymer ?
#
loop_
_entity_poly.entity_id
_entity_poly.type
_entity_poly.pdbx_seq_one_letter_code
_entity_poly.pdbx_strand_id
1 'polypeptide(L)'
;MAILGLQGVRGGVGTTSLTAALAWALQILGENVLVIDASPDNLLRMSFNVDFVHQGGWARSLLDGQDWRDAGLRYTSQLDLLPFSAALGCLWMILAWIVFPLEHPRWQRIRDGHKALYPHINAAARARWTRPATSFRPSGW
;
A
#
# COMPACT_ATOMS: atom_id res chain seq x y z
N MET A 1 16.20 -9.19 -11.34
CA MET A 1 15.60 -8.20 -10.42
C MET A 1 14.13 -8.07 -10.78
N ALA A 2 13.24 -8.45 -9.86
CA ALA A 2 11.79 -8.33 -10.04
C ALA A 2 11.28 -7.06 -9.34
N ILE A 3 10.31 -6.38 -9.92
CA ILE A 3 9.68 -5.20 -9.34
C ILE A 3 8.19 -5.50 -9.17
N LEU A 4 7.70 -5.32 -7.95
CA LEU A 4 6.31 -5.57 -7.59
C LEU A 4 5.68 -4.26 -7.12
N GLY A 5 4.64 -3.81 -7.83
CA GLY A 5 3.84 -2.65 -7.42
C GLY A 5 2.59 -3.11 -6.66
N LEU A 6 2.44 -2.68 -5.41
CA LEU A 6 1.27 -2.97 -4.58
C LEU A 6 0.46 -1.69 -4.39
N GLN A 7 -0.76 -1.65 -4.92
CA GLN A 7 -1.66 -0.50 -4.81
C GLN A 7 -3.02 -0.93 -4.28
N GLY A 8 -3.50 -0.24 -3.25
CA GLY A 8 -4.84 -0.43 -2.71
C GLY A 8 -5.89 0.32 -3.53
N VAL A 9 -7.07 -0.27 -3.73
CA VAL A 9 -8.20 0.42 -4.37
C VAL A 9 -8.76 1.55 -3.49
N ARG A 10 -8.58 1.44 -2.17
CA ARG A 10 -8.99 2.41 -1.14
C ARG A 10 -7.98 2.43 0.00
N GLY A 11 -8.02 3.47 0.82
CA GLY A 11 -7.31 3.50 2.10
C GLY A 11 -7.80 2.38 3.04
N GLY A 12 -6.89 1.83 3.84
CA GLY A 12 -7.23 0.82 4.86
C GLY A 12 -7.46 -0.61 4.34
N VAL A 13 -7.23 -0.90 3.05
CA VAL A 13 -7.36 -2.27 2.51
C VAL A 13 -6.16 -3.18 2.85
N GLY A 14 -5.21 -2.69 3.65
CA GLY A 14 -4.07 -3.48 4.13
C GLY A 14 -2.87 -3.54 3.17
N THR A 15 -2.80 -2.69 2.14
CA THR A 15 -1.67 -2.68 1.18
C THR A 15 -0.32 -2.56 1.89
N THR A 16 -0.18 -1.60 2.81
CA THR A 16 1.05 -1.40 3.60
C THR A 16 1.42 -2.64 4.42
N SER A 17 0.45 -3.27 5.08
CA SER A 17 0.67 -4.49 5.86
C SER A 17 1.09 -5.66 4.97
N LEU A 18 0.46 -5.81 3.80
CA LEU A 18 0.80 -6.85 2.84
C LEU A 18 2.19 -6.63 2.25
N THR A 19 2.56 -5.40 1.92
CA THR A 19 3.92 -5.05 1.45
C THR A 19 4.96 -5.44 2.50
N ALA A 20 4.75 -5.08 3.77
CA ALA A 20 5.67 -5.42 4.84
C ALA A 20 5.79 -6.95 5.05
N ALA A 21 4.65 -7.66 5.07
CA ALA A 21 4.63 -9.11 5.22
C ALA A 21 5.30 -9.82 4.03
N LEU A 22 5.07 -9.35 2.81
CA LEU A 22 5.70 -9.89 1.61
C LEU A 22 7.22 -9.70 1.64
N ALA A 23 7.68 -8.50 2.00
CA ALA A 23 9.10 -8.22 2.12
C ALA A 23 9.78 -9.12 3.16
N TRP A 24 9.12 -9.31 4.30
CA TRP A 24 9.59 -10.21 5.35
C TRP A 24 9.61 -11.69 4.91
N ALA A 25 8.62 -12.14 4.13
CA ALA A 25 8.61 -13.49 3.59
C ALA A 25 9.74 -13.70 2.58
N LEU A 26 9.96 -12.74 1.67
CA LEU A 26 11.01 -12.81 0.66
C LEU A 26 12.41 -12.85 1.29
N GLN A 27 12.68 -12.04 2.33
CA GLN A 27 13.98 -12.11 2.99
C GLN A 27 14.20 -13.43 3.75
N ILE A 28 13.15 -14.03 4.35
CA ILE A 28 13.24 -15.39 4.93
C ILE A 28 13.59 -16.43 3.86
N LEU A 29 13.15 -16.24 2.61
CA LEU A 29 13.50 -17.10 1.48
C LEU A 29 14.93 -16.85 0.94
N GLY A 30 15.68 -15.92 1.54
CA GLY A 30 17.06 -15.61 1.18
C GLY A 30 17.19 -14.55 0.09
N GLU A 31 16.10 -13.90 -0.31
CA GLU A 31 16.12 -12.84 -1.32
C GLU A 31 16.60 -11.51 -0.74
N ASN A 32 17.33 -10.73 -1.56
CA ASN A 32 17.65 -9.35 -1.24
C ASN A 32 16.48 -8.45 -1.64
N VAL A 33 15.87 -7.81 -0.66
CA VAL A 33 14.63 -7.05 -0.82
C VAL A 33 14.87 -5.58 -0.51
N LEU A 34 14.54 -4.72 -1.47
CA LEU A 34 14.38 -3.29 -1.25
C LEU A 34 12.89 -2.96 -1.22
N VAL A 35 12.43 -2.41 -0.10
CA VAL A 35 11.05 -1.97 0.09
C VAL A 35 10.99 -0.46 -0.03
N ILE A 36 10.14 0.05 -0.91
CA ILE A 36 9.99 1.49 -1.12
C ILE A 36 8.59 1.90 -0.68
N ASP A 37 8.51 2.88 0.21
CA ASP A 37 7.23 3.54 0.49
C ASP A 37 7.00 4.65 -0.55
N ALA A 38 5.88 4.54 -1.25
CA ALA A 38 5.41 5.51 -2.24
C ALA A 38 4.13 6.24 -1.78
N SER A 39 3.70 6.01 -0.53
CA SER A 39 2.54 6.66 0.07
C SER A 39 2.95 7.92 0.84
N PRO A 40 2.22 9.04 0.69
CA PRO A 40 2.46 10.25 1.47
C PRO A 40 2.28 10.05 2.97
N ASP A 41 1.45 9.08 3.39
CA ASP A 41 1.22 8.79 4.81
C ASP A 41 2.45 8.16 5.48
N ASN A 42 3.37 7.60 4.68
CA ASN A 42 4.62 6.99 5.11
C ASN A 42 4.45 6.01 6.29
N LEU A 43 3.40 5.18 6.25
CA LEU A 43 3.10 4.25 7.34
C LEU A 43 3.91 2.95 7.27
N LEU A 44 4.54 2.65 6.12
CA LEU A 44 5.31 1.42 5.94
C LEU A 44 6.50 1.35 6.89
N ARG A 45 7.08 2.52 7.20
CA ARG A 45 8.19 2.66 8.14
C ARG A 45 7.89 2.09 9.54
N MET A 46 6.62 2.14 9.97
CA MET A 46 6.20 1.63 11.28
C MET A 46 6.36 0.11 11.39
N SER A 47 6.22 -0.61 10.27
CA SER A 47 6.40 -2.07 10.23
C SER A 47 7.87 -2.51 10.34
N PHE A 48 8.81 -1.56 10.26
CA PHE A 48 10.26 -1.78 10.31
C PHE A 48 10.93 -0.97 11.44
N ASN A 49 10.16 -0.65 12.49
CA ASN A 49 10.64 0.03 13.71
C ASN A 49 11.28 1.41 13.46
N VAL A 50 10.95 2.07 12.35
CA VAL A 50 11.39 3.44 12.10
C VAL A 50 10.44 4.43 12.77
N ASP A 51 11.00 5.34 13.56
CA ASP A 51 10.25 6.35 14.30
C ASP A 51 9.42 7.26 13.37
N PHE A 52 8.23 7.64 13.81
CA PHE A 52 7.37 8.61 13.16
C PHE A 52 8.02 10.00 13.03
N VAL A 53 8.90 10.36 13.98
CA VAL A 53 9.65 11.62 13.98
C VAL A 53 10.71 11.66 12.86
N HIS A 54 11.05 10.53 12.24
CA HIS A 54 12.00 10.50 11.14
C HIS A 54 11.44 11.28 9.94
N GLN A 55 12.05 12.44 9.63
CA GLN A 55 11.64 13.34 8.54
C GLN A 55 12.39 13.06 7.22
N GLY A 56 13.39 12.18 7.25
CA GLY A 56 14.15 11.75 6.08
C GLY A 56 13.37 10.78 5.19
N GLY A 57 13.75 10.72 3.92
CA GLY A 57 13.15 9.84 2.94
C GLY A 57 13.53 10.25 1.51
N TRP A 58 13.30 9.34 0.57
CA TRP A 58 13.83 9.50 -0.79
C TRP A 58 13.29 10.75 -1.49
N ALA A 59 12.03 11.10 -1.25
CA ALA A 59 11.37 12.24 -1.89
C ALA A 59 11.93 13.58 -1.38
N ARG A 60 12.35 13.67 -0.11
CA ARG A 60 12.97 14.87 0.46
C ARG A 60 14.42 14.99 -0.01
N SER A 61 15.17 13.89 -0.02
CA SER A 61 16.55 13.87 -0.54
C SER A 61 16.62 14.37 -1.98
N LEU A 62 15.70 13.93 -2.86
CA LEU A 62 15.62 14.42 -4.23
C LEU A 62 15.41 15.95 -4.32
N LEU A 63 14.59 16.51 -3.43
CA LEU A 63 14.29 17.94 -3.43
C LEU A 63 15.41 18.79 -2.83
N ASP A 64 16.16 18.23 -1.88
CA ASP A 64 17.34 18.86 -1.31
C ASP A 64 18.58 18.69 -2.21
N GLY A 65 18.43 18.10 -3.41
CA GLY A 65 19.50 17.89 -4.37
C GLY A 65 20.50 16.80 -3.98
N GLN A 66 20.14 15.95 -3.01
CA GLN A 66 20.94 14.82 -2.53
C GLN A 66 20.62 13.54 -3.33
N ASP A 67 21.47 12.51 -3.25
CA ASP A 67 21.12 11.21 -3.82
C ASP A 67 19.99 10.56 -2.98
N TRP A 68 18.95 10.11 -3.65
CA TRP A 68 17.81 9.46 -3.00
C TRP A 68 18.19 8.12 -2.37
N ARG A 69 19.27 7.48 -2.86
CA ARG A 69 19.77 6.20 -2.33
C ARG A 69 20.31 6.35 -0.91
N ASP A 70 20.79 7.52 -0.54
CA ASP A 70 21.31 7.82 0.80
C ASP A 70 20.20 7.91 1.85
N ALA A 71 18.93 7.95 1.43
CA ALA A 71 17.78 7.85 2.32
C ALA A 71 17.43 6.40 2.70
N GLY A 72 18.14 5.41 2.15
CA GLY A 72 17.91 4.00 2.43
C GLY A 72 18.30 3.62 3.86
N LEU A 73 17.40 2.94 4.56
CA LEU A 73 17.60 2.41 5.89
C LEU A 73 17.75 0.90 5.82
N ARG A 74 18.84 0.38 6.35
CA ARG A 74 19.05 -1.06 6.43
C ARG A 74 18.34 -1.64 7.65
N TYR A 75 17.42 -2.57 7.42
CA TYR A 75 16.71 -3.24 8.51
C TYR A 75 17.36 -4.59 8.86
N THR A 76 17.71 -5.40 7.85
CA THR A 76 18.53 -6.61 8.02
C THR A 76 19.63 -6.69 6.96
N SER A 77 20.45 -7.74 6.99
CA SER A 77 21.43 -8.01 5.92
C SER A 77 20.80 -8.26 4.55
N GLN A 78 19.49 -8.49 4.44
CA GLN A 78 18.81 -8.79 3.17
C GLN A 78 17.60 -7.88 2.91
N LEU A 79 17.29 -6.96 3.83
CA LEU A 79 16.10 -6.14 3.77
C LEU A 79 16.44 -4.69 4.05
N ASP A 80 16.28 -3.87 3.00
CA ASP A 80 16.45 -2.42 3.04
C ASP A 80 15.09 -1.74 2.85
N LEU A 81 14.89 -0.63 3.55
CA LEU A 81 13.70 0.21 3.49
C LEU A 81 14.06 1.58 2.94
N LEU A 82 13.28 2.08 2.00
CA LEU A 82 13.34 3.44 1.50
C LEU A 82 12.05 4.17 1.90
N PRO A 83 12.05 4.90 3.03
CA PRO A 83 10.85 5.56 3.52
C PRO A 83 10.47 6.74 2.61
N PHE A 84 9.16 7.01 2.55
CA PHE A 84 8.66 8.21 1.93
C PHE A 84 8.96 9.41 2.83
N SER A 85 9.05 10.60 2.27
CA SER A 85 9.11 11.83 3.07
C SER A 85 8.32 12.90 2.34
N ALA A 86 7.26 13.38 2.97
CA ALA A 86 6.46 14.43 2.39
C ALA A 86 7.28 15.72 2.32
N ALA A 87 7.49 16.20 1.11
CA ALA A 87 7.74 17.61 0.89
C ALA A 87 6.47 18.25 0.34
N LEU A 88 6.44 19.59 0.24
CA LEU A 88 5.27 20.38 -0.15
C LEU A 88 4.53 19.89 -1.41
N GLY A 89 5.15 19.06 -2.26
CA GLY A 89 4.51 18.41 -3.41
C GLY A 89 3.30 17.53 -3.06
N CYS A 90 3.29 16.84 -1.92
CA CYS A 90 2.13 16.01 -1.52
C CYS A 90 0.89 16.85 -1.21
N LEU A 91 1.09 18.02 -0.60
CA LEU A 91 0.01 18.97 -0.35
C LEU A 91 -0.62 19.43 -1.68
N TRP A 92 0.22 19.75 -2.66
CA TRP A 92 -0.25 20.14 -4.00
C TRP A 92 -0.95 18.99 -4.75
N MET A 93 -0.46 17.76 -4.63
CA MET A 93 -1.15 16.59 -5.18
C MET A 93 -2.50 16.33 -4.53
N ILE A 94 -2.61 16.40 -3.20
CA ILE A 94 -3.89 16.22 -2.48
C ILE A 94 -4.88 17.31 -2.90
N LEU A 95 -4.42 18.56 -3.02
CA LEU A 95 -5.26 19.66 -3.54
C LEU A 95 -5.69 19.42 -4.99
N ALA A 96 -4.80 18.94 -5.85
CA ALA A 96 -5.15 18.58 -7.23
C ALA A 96 -6.20 17.46 -7.28
N TRP A 97 -6.13 16.47 -6.38
CA TRP A 97 -7.11 15.36 -6.28
C TRP A 97 -8.49 15.81 -5.77
N ILE A 98 -8.58 16.91 -5.03
CA ILE A 98 -9.85 17.51 -4.62
C ILE A 98 -10.52 18.23 -5.81
N VAL A 99 -9.72 18.83 -6.69
CA VAL A 99 -10.22 19.66 -7.81
C VAL A 99 -10.42 18.86 -9.10
N PHE A 100 -9.62 17.81 -9.35
CA PHE A 100 -9.77 16.94 -10.51
C PHE A 100 -10.65 15.72 -10.21
N PRO A 101 -11.80 15.56 -10.92
CA PRO A 101 -12.58 14.34 -10.83
C PRO A 101 -11.82 13.20 -11.51
N LEU A 102 -11.11 12.41 -10.69
CA LEU A 102 -10.35 11.24 -11.16
C LEU A 102 -11.24 10.02 -11.43
N GLU A 103 -12.53 10.10 -11.10
CA GLU A 103 -13.51 9.11 -11.55
C GLU A 103 -13.82 9.30 -13.03
N HIS A 104 -13.20 8.46 -13.85
CA HIS A 104 -13.50 8.37 -15.28
C HIS A 104 -15.02 8.17 -15.51
N PRO A 105 -15.65 8.76 -16.54
CA PRO A 105 -17.09 8.62 -16.81
C PRO A 105 -17.59 7.17 -16.94
N ARG A 106 -16.68 6.26 -17.30
CA ARG A 106 -16.94 4.80 -17.30
C ARG A 106 -17.18 4.24 -15.90
N TRP A 107 -16.40 4.68 -14.91
CA TRP A 107 -16.52 4.24 -13.52
C TRP A 107 -17.75 4.81 -12.84
N GLN A 108 -18.12 6.05 -13.17
CA GLN A 108 -19.38 6.67 -12.71
C GLN A 108 -20.58 5.82 -13.17
N ARG A 109 -20.63 5.43 -14.46
CA ARG A 109 -21.69 4.55 -14.97
C ARG A 109 -21.76 3.17 -14.28
N ILE A 110 -20.62 2.58 -13.96
CA ILE A 110 -20.57 1.29 -13.26
C ILE A 110 -21.09 1.44 -11.82
N ARG A 111 -20.74 2.55 -11.14
CA ARG A 111 -21.24 2.86 -9.80
C ARG A 111 -22.75 3.13 -9.82
N ASP A 112 -23.23 3.94 -10.76
CA ASP A 112 -24.64 4.27 -10.88
C ASP A 112 -25.48 3.02 -11.23
N GLY A 113 -24.90 2.11 -12.04
CA GLY A 113 -25.48 0.82 -12.38
C GLY A 113 -25.19 -0.31 -11.38
N HIS A 114 -24.51 -0.05 -10.25
CA HIS A 114 -23.97 -1.10 -9.38
C HIS A 114 -25.04 -2.07 -8.88
N LYS A 115 -26.26 -1.58 -8.56
CA LYS A 115 -27.37 -2.44 -8.11
C LYS A 115 -27.88 -3.38 -9.21
N ALA A 116 -27.82 -2.95 -10.47
CA ALA A 116 -28.24 -3.75 -11.61
C ALA A 116 -27.15 -4.74 -12.05
N LEU A 117 -25.88 -4.33 -11.97
CA LEU A 117 -24.72 -5.15 -12.34
C LEU A 117 -24.39 -6.20 -11.27
N TYR A 118 -24.57 -5.86 -9.99
CA TYR A 118 -24.20 -6.69 -8.86
C TYR A 118 -25.37 -6.84 -7.86
N PRO A 119 -26.51 -7.44 -8.28
CA PRO A 119 -27.70 -7.57 -7.44
C PRO A 119 -27.48 -8.45 -6.20
N HIS A 120 -26.46 -9.31 -6.23
CA HIS A 120 -26.07 -10.18 -5.13
C HIS A 120 -25.27 -9.46 -4.03
N ILE A 121 -24.74 -8.25 -4.29
CA ILE A 121 -24.02 -7.45 -3.30
C ILE A 121 -25.03 -6.56 -2.57
N ASN A 122 -25.49 -7.02 -1.41
CA ASN A 122 -26.32 -6.21 -0.53
C ASN A 122 -25.44 -5.52 0.54
N ALA A 123 -25.09 -4.26 0.30
CA ALA A 123 -24.27 -3.46 1.22
C ALA A 123 -24.93 -3.23 2.60
N ALA A 124 -26.25 -3.37 2.70
CA ALA A 124 -26.99 -3.28 3.96
C ALA A 124 -27.13 -4.65 4.68
N ALA A 125 -26.85 -5.76 3.99
CA ALA A 125 -26.82 -7.07 4.63
C ALA A 125 -25.50 -7.23 5.38
N ARG A 126 -25.57 -7.36 6.71
CA ARG A 126 -24.42 -7.77 7.51
C ARG A 126 -23.99 -9.16 7.06
N ALA A 127 -22.70 -9.33 6.70
CA ALA A 127 -22.15 -10.61 6.30
C ALA A 127 -22.44 -11.65 7.40
N ARG A 128 -23.34 -12.61 7.10
CA ARG A 128 -23.62 -13.75 7.96
C ARG A 128 -22.64 -14.86 7.60
N TRP A 129 -21.53 -14.91 8.31
CA TRP A 129 -20.63 -16.07 8.32
C TRP A 129 -21.34 -17.21 9.06
N THR A 130 -22.19 -17.98 8.37
CA THR A 130 -22.92 -19.10 8.97
C THR A 130 -22.06 -20.37 9.12
N ARG A 131 -20.78 -20.32 8.73
CA ARG A 131 -19.81 -21.39 8.97
C ARG A 131 -18.54 -20.83 9.60
N PRO A 132 -18.04 -21.40 10.72
CA PRO A 132 -16.72 -21.08 11.21
C PRO A 132 -15.66 -21.50 10.19
N ALA A 133 -14.57 -20.73 10.06
CA ALA A 133 -13.49 -20.94 9.10
C ALA A 133 -12.80 -22.32 9.21
N THR A 134 -13.07 -23.07 10.27
CA THR A 134 -12.54 -24.41 10.54
C THR A 134 -13.18 -25.52 9.69
N SER A 135 -14.24 -25.25 8.90
CA SER A 135 -14.88 -26.28 8.06
C SER A 135 -14.32 -26.40 6.64
N PHE A 136 -13.27 -25.63 6.28
CA PHE A 136 -12.62 -25.80 4.98
C PHE A 136 -11.64 -26.98 5.05
N ARG A 137 -12.16 -28.21 4.98
CA ARG A 137 -11.33 -29.36 4.65
C ARG A 137 -11.09 -29.33 3.14
N PRO A 138 -9.84 -29.36 2.65
CA PRO A 138 -9.59 -29.62 1.24
C PRO A 138 -10.09 -31.03 0.95
N SER A 139 -11.08 -31.15 0.09
CA SER A 139 -11.48 -32.44 -0.46
C SER A 139 -10.40 -32.87 -1.44
N GLY A 140 -9.50 -33.75 -0.99
CA GLY A 140 -8.75 -34.72 -1.79
C GLY A 140 -7.91 -34.21 -2.96
N TRP A 141 -6.58 -34.32 -2.78
CA TRP A 141 -5.49 -34.35 -3.77
C TRP A 141 -5.23 -33.06 -4.56
#